data_AF-A0A0I9SHX8-F1
#
_entry.id   AF-A0A0I9SHX8-F1
#
_cell.length_a   1.000
_cell.length_b   1.000
_cell.length_c   1.000
_cell.angle_alpha   90.00
_cell.angle_beta   90.00
_cell.angle_gamma   90.00
#
_symmetry.space_group_name_H-M   'P 1'
#
loop_
_entity.id
_entity.type
_entity.pdbx_description
1 polymer ?
#
loop_
_entity_poly.entity_id
_entity_poly.type
_entity_poly.pdbx_seq_one_letter_code
_entity_poly.pdbx_strand_id
1 'polypeptide(L)'
;MPRNIKFWSDFISPAGNDLADGSQKILVNEKSVAQSFATAEPLPLYFNEKGVSQIDVNYREAGKMRLSAHYAGSDNERDSGLMEGSSDFVSRPDRFSIEVVGAPDCDPKKEFSEDNCHKFIAAGDELPLEIKALNSGGDETLNFMHELVRMEVVGKPSDGCGEMAGDCFPSGGVVPKLLPNEYKHGYGNVNVFESAPYVDEVGIVKLRAIAKDYIESGLDVAGVSDYVGRFIPAYFIVSSDARLVPACNGFTYQGQEAVFLGGYPEVVITAFNSQNQEVQNYDRPGYWLLDPPKRGSYLSITGRAKIDERLDSVGEVNSILVKATENDGGGRTYNWPSVDEEKRPADALIWRAPVNPDPDDLPFGADALPIARLVIDKGQLRDKDGVCYRGAEGKLGECSDFTHDFGGSEIRLGRLRIGNAHGSELQDLSLPWVIETWQASNIFLPETGDACSAPTWGKALASEPAGKLVGKQLVITGGHSGYEGSLIITKPEATGEARIGFENVPEWLWYDWRGKGREASRGLASFGIYRGPKPLIFRREVYRGM
;
A
#
# COMPACT_ATOMS: atom_id res chain seq x y z
N MET A 1 15.02 62.52 -52.22
CA MET A 1 14.00 61.86 -53.06
C MET A 1 13.99 60.39 -52.69
N PRO A 2 12.84 59.71 -52.63
CA PRO A 2 12.82 58.28 -52.37
C PRO A 2 13.36 57.51 -53.58
N ARG A 3 14.03 56.38 -53.35
CA ARG A 3 14.36 55.40 -54.39
C ARG A 3 13.40 54.23 -54.30
N ASN A 4 12.88 53.81 -55.45
CA ASN A 4 11.89 52.76 -55.56
C ASN A 4 12.58 51.39 -55.70
N ILE A 5 12.61 50.62 -54.62
CA ILE A 5 13.31 49.34 -54.54
C ILE A 5 12.28 48.21 -54.64
N LYS A 6 12.50 47.24 -55.52
CA LYS A 6 11.68 46.03 -55.56
C LYS A 6 12.20 45.03 -54.55
N PHE A 7 11.32 44.51 -53.70
CA PHE A 7 11.60 43.43 -52.78
C PHE A 7 10.76 42.20 -53.13
N TRP A 8 11.37 41.02 -53.06
CA TRP A 8 10.68 39.75 -53.12
C TRP A 8 11.36 38.74 -52.20
N SER A 9 10.65 37.69 -51.83
CA SER A 9 11.17 36.68 -50.93
C SER A 9 10.95 35.26 -51.41
N ASP A 10 11.91 34.40 -51.09
CA ASP A 10 11.85 32.98 -51.36
C ASP A 10 11.90 32.21 -50.04
N PHE A 11 11.12 31.13 -49.94
CA PHE A 11 11.26 30.19 -48.82
C PHE A 11 12.42 29.25 -49.09
N ILE A 12 13.38 29.18 -48.16
CA ILE A 12 14.50 28.23 -48.21
C ILE A 12 14.12 26.95 -47.47
N SER A 13 13.47 27.06 -46.31
CA SER A 13 12.97 25.92 -45.53
C SER A 13 11.86 26.36 -44.58
N PRO A 14 10.65 25.76 -44.61
CA PRO A 14 10.18 24.78 -45.61
C PRO A 14 10.17 25.35 -47.04
N ALA A 15 10.17 24.50 -48.07
CA ALA A 15 10.05 24.94 -49.46
C ALA A 15 9.08 24.06 -50.26
N GLY A 16 8.46 24.63 -51.29
CA GLY A 16 7.58 23.88 -52.19
C GLY A 16 6.39 23.24 -51.44
N ASN A 17 6.26 21.91 -51.54
CA ASN A 17 5.14 21.17 -50.95
C ASN A 17 5.24 21.03 -49.43
N ASP A 18 6.37 21.38 -48.82
CA ASP A 18 6.55 21.35 -47.36
C ASP A 18 5.96 22.60 -46.67
N LEU A 19 5.57 23.62 -47.44
CA LEU A 19 4.92 24.81 -46.91
C LEU A 19 3.52 24.45 -46.40
N ALA A 20 3.25 24.80 -45.14
CA ALA A 20 1.93 24.62 -44.57
C ALA A 20 0.90 25.50 -45.30
N ASP A 21 -0.33 25.00 -45.40
CA ASP A 21 -1.45 25.80 -45.88
C ASP A 21 -1.65 27.02 -44.97
N GLY A 22 -1.85 28.20 -45.56
CA GLY A 22 -1.87 29.46 -44.80
C GLY A 22 -0.51 30.11 -44.51
N SER A 23 0.60 29.60 -45.05
CA SER A 23 1.93 30.22 -44.97
C SER A 23 1.90 31.73 -45.27
N GLN A 24 2.42 32.54 -44.34
CA GLN A 24 2.42 33.99 -44.48
C GLN A 24 3.57 34.49 -45.35
N LYS A 25 3.42 35.69 -45.92
CA LYS A 25 4.48 36.37 -46.69
C LYS A 25 5.31 37.27 -45.77
N ILE A 26 6.55 37.54 -46.16
CA ILE A 26 7.37 38.57 -45.50
C ILE A 26 6.73 39.95 -45.70
N LEU A 27 6.80 40.77 -44.66
CA LEU A 27 6.45 42.18 -44.67
C LEU A 27 7.74 43.00 -44.62
N VAL A 28 7.86 43.99 -45.51
CA VAL A 28 8.90 45.03 -45.47
C VAL A 28 8.22 46.37 -45.26
N ASN A 29 8.53 47.06 -44.16
CA ASN A 29 7.85 48.29 -43.73
C ASN A 29 6.31 48.11 -43.75
N GLU A 30 5.84 47.03 -43.12
CA GLU A 30 4.42 46.62 -43.02
C GLU A 30 3.73 46.22 -44.33
N LYS A 31 4.44 46.21 -45.47
CA LYS A 31 3.90 45.81 -46.76
C LYS A 31 4.37 44.42 -47.17
N SER A 32 3.43 43.57 -47.56
CA SER A 32 3.75 42.24 -48.06
C SER A 32 4.59 42.31 -49.33
N VAL A 33 5.70 41.58 -49.33
CA VAL A 33 6.55 41.43 -50.53
C VAL A 33 6.08 40.25 -51.37
N ALA A 34 6.35 40.33 -52.67
CA ALA A 34 6.01 39.25 -53.60
C ALA A 34 6.94 38.04 -53.43
N GLN A 35 6.59 36.92 -54.05
CA GLN A 35 7.42 35.70 -54.06
C GLN A 35 8.27 35.55 -55.32
N SER A 36 8.28 36.56 -56.19
CA SER A 36 9.13 36.59 -57.37
C SER A 36 9.37 38.04 -57.80
N PHE A 37 10.49 38.27 -58.49
CA PHE A 37 10.81 39.58 -59.06
C PHE A 37 9.75 40.10 -60.04
N ALA A 38 9.17 39.21 -60.85
CA ALA A 38 8.18 39.58 -61.88
C ALA A 38 6.92 40.24 -61.28
N THR A 39 6.53 39.78 -60.09
CA THR A 39 5.37 40.28 -59.34
C THR A 39 5.74 41.29 -58.24
N ALA A 40 7.03 41.63 -58.10
CA ALA A 40 7.49 42.54 -57.06
C ALA A 40 7.11 44.00 -57.37
N GLU A 41 6.40 44.62 -56.44
CA GLU A 41 6.05 46.03 -56.49
C GLU A 41 7.16 46.89 -55.85
N PRO A 42 7.46 48.08 -56.42
CA PRO A 42 8.46 48.97 -55.86
C PRO A 42 8.00 49.59 -54.53
N LEU A 43 8.87 49.54 -53.52
CA LEU A 43 8.73 50.23 -52.24
C LEU A 43 9.63 51.47 -52.19
N PRO A 44 9.11 52.67 -51.87
CA PRO A 44 9.92 53.87 -51.75
C PRO A 44 10.74 53.85 -50.46
N LEU A 45 12.07 53.94 -50.58
CA LEU A 45 13.00 54.06 -49.46
C LEU A 45 13.74 55.40 -49.48
N TYR A 46 14.03 55.93 -48.30
CA TYR A 46 14.78 57.17 -48.13
C TYR A 46 16.18 56.87 -47.60
N PHE A 47 17.19 57.36 -48.31
CA PHE A 47 18.58 57.13 -47.98
C PHE A 47 19.17 58.37 -47.31
N ASN A 48 19.97 58.16 -46.27
CA ASN A 48 20.73 59.23 -45.64
C ASN A 48 21.94 59.65 -46.50
N GLU A 49 22.72 60.63 -46.02
CA GLU A 49 23.92 61.14 -46.72
C GLU A 49 25.01 60.07 -46.97
N LYS A 50 24.94 58.92 -46.28
CA LYS A 50 25.85 57.78 -46.46
C LYS A 50 25.27 56.70 -47.38
N GLY A 51 24.11 56.93 -48.00
CA GLY A 51 23.45 55.93 -48.85
C GLY A 51 22.88 54.76 -48.07
N VAL A 52 22.49 54.96 -46.81
CA VAL A 52 21.89 53.91 -45.96
C VAL A 52 20.41 54.22 -45.73
N SER A 53 19.56 53.21 -45.92
CA SER A 53 18.16 53.17 -45.47
C SER A 53 18.00 52.00 -44.51
N GLN A 54 17.14 52.16 -43.50
CA GLN A 54 16.68 51.06 -42.66
C GLN A 54 15.33 50.56 -43.15
N ILE A 55 15.09 49.27 -43.02
CA ILE A 55 13.82 48.63 -43.31
C ILE A 55 13.47 47.72 -42.14
N ASP A 56 12.18 47.65 -41.84
CA ASP A 56 11.63 46.70 -40.88
C ASP A 56 11.18 45.45 -41.63
N VAL A 57 11.77 44.31 -41.28
CA VAL A 57 11.44 43.01 -41.86
C VAL A 57 10.68 42.19 -40.82
N ASN A 58 9.47 41.76 -41.16
CA ASN A 58 8.65 40.93 -40.29
C ASN A 58 8.19 39.68 -41.05
N TYR A 59 8.38 38.52 -40.45
CA TYR A 59 7.85 37.25 -40.91
C TYR A 59 7.20 36.56 -39.71
N ARG A 60 5.87 36.43 -39.73
CA ARG A 60 5.07 35.94 -38.60
C ARG A 60 5.04 34.42 -38.47
N GLU A 61 5.69 33.74 -39.40
CA GLU A 61 5.81 32.29 -39.48
C GLU A 61 7.24 31.84 -39.16
N ALA A 62 7.44 30.53 -39.01
CA ALA A 62 8.76 29.95 -38.82
C ALA A 62 9.40 29.55 -40.17
N GLY A 63 10.73 29.56 -40.21
CA GLY A 63 11.50 29.06 -41.34
C GLY A 63 12.72 29.90 -41.68
N LYS A 64 13.49 29.41 -42.65
CA LYS A 64 14.59 30.12 -43.28
C LYS A 64 14.10 30.78 -44.56
N MET A 65 14.28 32.09 -44.64
CA MET A 65 13.81 32.94 -45.73
C MET A 65 14.97 33.63 -46.43
N ARG A 66 14.83 33.88 -47.73
CA ARG A 66 15.67 34.83 -48.47
C ARG A 66 14.85 36.07 -48.79
N LEU A 67 15.36 37.25 -48.43
CA LEU A 67 14.85 38.53 -48.91
C LEU A 67 15.80 39.09 -49.96
N SER A 68 15.27 39.32 -51.16
CA SER A 68 16.02 39.88 -52.28
C SER A 68 15.54 41.29 -52.59
N ALA A 69 16.47 42.13 -53.03
CA ALA A 69 16.25 43.53 -53.35
C ALA A 69 16.86 43.85 -54.72
N HIS A 70 16.15 44.64 -55.51
CA HIS A 70 16.61 45.12 -56.80
C HIS A 70 16.25 46.59 -56.99
N TYR A 71 17.25 47.39 -57.36
CA TYR A 71 17.10 48.78 -57.76
C TYR A 71 17.68 48.98 -59.16
N ALA A 72 16.85 49.39 -60.12
CA ALA A 72 17.29 49.53 -61.50
C ALA A 72 18.29 50.70 -61.73
N GLY A 73 18.40 51.63 -60.77
CA GLY A 73 19.09 52.91 -60.98
C GLY A 73 18.23 53.95 -61.69
N SER A 74 18.68 55.20 -61.66
CA SER A 74 18.05 56.31 -62.39
C SER A 74 19.11 57.26 -62.94
N ASP A 75 19.20 57.35 -64.26
CA ASP A 75 20.12 58.28 -64.95
C ASP A 75 19.79 59.74 -64.62
N ASN A 76 18.50 60.04 -64.41
CA ASN A 76 18.01 61.36 -64.04
C ASN A 76 18.43 61.79 -62.64
N GLU A 77 18.68 60.83 -61.75
CA GLU A 77 19.04 61.10 -60.35
C GLU A 77 20.55 60.93 -60.06
N ARG A 78 21.35 60.70 -61.12
CA ARG A 78 22.81 60.47 -61.08
C ARG A 78 23.23 59.31 -60.17
N ASP A 79 22.39 58.28 -60.08
CA ASP A 79 22.70 57.08 -59.31
C ASP A 79 23.73 56.21 -60.03
N SER A 80 24.46 55.37 -59.29
CA SER A 80 25.57 54.56 -59.80
C SER A 80 25.16 53.35 -60.68
N GLY A 81 23.86 53.23 -61.01
CA GLY A 81 23.31 52.16 -61.86
C GLY A 81 22.56 51.07 -61.09
N LEU A 82 22.43 49.90 -61.72
CA LEU A 82 21.76 48.72 -61.18
C LEU A 82 22.40 48.26 -59.86
N MET A 83 21.56 48.00 -58.85
CA MET A 83 21.96 47.38 -57.60
C MET A 83 21.08 46.18 -57.29
N GLU A 84 21.71 45.07 -56.96
CA GLU A 84 21.05 43.83 -56.54
C GLU A 84 21.66 43.36 -55.22
N GLY A 85 20.83 42.80 -54.35
CA GLY A 85 21.30 42.23 -53.09
C GLY A 85 20.30 41.24 -52.54
N SER A 86 20.77 40.31 -51.73
CA SER A 86 19.91 39.36 -51.02
C SER A 86 20.52 39.02 -49.67
N SER A 87 19.67 38.69 -48.71
CA SER A 87 20.08 38.20 -47.39
C SER A 87 19.16 37.09 -46.94
N ASP A 88 19.74 36.09 -46.27
CA ASP A 88 19.02 34.98 -45.67
C ASP A 88 18.85 35.23 -44.17
N PHE A 89 17.69 34.91 -43.63
CA PHE A 89 17.43 34.98 -42.20
C PHE A 89 16.54 33.83 -41.74
N VAL A 90 16.61 33.52 -40.45
CA VAL A 90 15.76 32.51 -39.81
C VAL A 90 14.78 33.22 -38.89
N SER A 91 13.50 32.90 -39.03
CA SER A 91 12.46 33.23 -38.06
C SER A 91 12.08 31.96 -37.32
N ARG A 92 12.09 32.02 -35.99
CA ARG A 92 11.64 30.91 -35.13
C ARG A 92 10.35 31.31 -34.41
N PRO A 93 9.55 30.34 -33.95
CA PRO A 93 8.50 30.61 -32.98
C PRO A 93 9.09 31.30 -31.74
N ASP A 94 8.26 32.09 -31.06
CA ASP A 94 8.59 32.70 -29.78
C ASP A 94 8.67 31.62 -28.69
N ARG A 95 7.66 30.75 -28.62
CA ARG A 95 7.52 29.68 -27.62
C ARG A 95 6.65 28.52 -28.11
N PHE A 96 6.64 27.44 -27.33
CA PHE A 96 5.57 26.44 -27.37
C PHE A 96 4.43 26.81 -26.42
N SER A 97 3.20 26.54 -26.83
CA SER A 97 2.04 26.37 -25.95
C SER A 97 1.81 24.87 -25.76
N ILE A 98 1.62 24.45 -24.51
CA ILE A 98 1.44 23.05 -24.12
C ILE A 98 0.15 22.99 -23.32
N GLU A 99 -0.86 22.32 -23.87
CA GLU A 99 -2.16 22.11 -23.27
C GLU A 99 -2.38 20.61 -23.03
N VAL A 100 -3.00 20.29 -21.89
CA VAL A 100 -3.41 18.93 -21.56
C VAL A 100 -4.92 18.92 -21.49
N VAL A 101 -5.56 18.33 -22.49
CA VAL A 101 -7.01 18.43 -22.67
C VAL A 101 -7.71 17.75 -21.49
N GLY A 102 -8.59 18.51 -20.84
CA GLY A 102 -9.36 18.02 -19.69
C GLY A 102 -8.61 18.03 -18.35
N ALA A 103 -7.36 18.50 -18.31
CA ALA A 103 -6.67 18.72 -17.04
C ALA A 103 -7.43 19.81 -16.24
N PRO A 104 -7.69 19.59 -14.94
CA PRO A 104 -8.41 20.57 -14.14
C PRO A 104 -7.51 21.75 -13.79
N ASP A 105 -8.13 22.88 -13.50
CA ASP A 105 -7.43 24.03 -12.94
C ASP A 105 -6.79 23.63 -11.62
N CYS A 106 -5.49 23.91 -11.53
CA CYS A 106 -4.71 23.44 -10.41
C CYS A 106 -3.77 24.54 -9.91
N ASP A 107 -4.06 25.04 -8.71
CA ASP A 107 -3.11 25.79 -7.91
C ASP A 107 -2.55 24.85 -6.84
N PRO A 108 -1.31 24.35 -7.00
CA PRO A 108 -0.72 23.41 -6.05
C PRO A 108 -0.47 24.05 -4.67
N LYS A 109 -0.69 25.38 -4.52
CA LYS A 109 -0.62 26.10 -3.23
C LYS A 109 -1.88 26.01 -2.39
N LYS A 110 -2.94 25.39 -2.91
CA LYS A 110 -4.22 25.24 -2.22
C LYS A 110 -4.49 23.76 -1.97
N GLU A 111 -5.27 23.49 -0.93
CA GLU A 111 -5.73 22.14 -0.63
C GLU A 111 -6.53 21.55 -1.81
N PHE A 112 -6.48 20.22 -1.90
CA PHE A 112 -7.23 19.46 -2.89
C PHE A 112 -8.73 19.53 -2.59
N SER A 113 -9.50 19.97 -3.57
CA SER A 113 -10.96 20.10 -3.48
C SER A 113 -11.58 19.92 -4.87
N GLU A 114 -12.91 19.84 -4.96
CA GLU A 114 -13.62 19.81 -6.25
C GLU A 114 -13.24 21.01 -7.15
N ASP A 115 -12.96 22.18 -6.54
CA ASP A 115 -12.63 23.42 -7.25
C ASP A 115 -11.12 23.65 -7.44
N ASN A 116 -10.25 22.79 -6.90
CA ASN A 116 -8.80 22.95 -7.01
C ASN A 116 -8.06 21.61 -7.03
N CYS A 117 -7.40 21.32 -8.16
CA CYS A 117 -6.61 20.10 -8.33
C CYS A 117 -7.39 18.82 -7.96
N HIS A 118 -8.67 18.74 -8.33
CA HIS A 118 -9.43 17.50 -8.19
C HIS A 118 -8.78 16.39 -9.02
N LYS A 119 -9.21 15.14 -8.79
CA LYS A 119 -8.76 13.97 -9.54
C LYS A 119 -8.82 14.23 -11.04
N PHE A 120 -7.68 14.07 -11.71
CA PHE A 120 -7.61 14.13 -13.18
C PHE A 120 -7.66 12.73 -13.79
N ILE A 121 -6.51 12.07 -13.93
CA ILE A 121 -6.36 10.71 -14.48
C ILE A 121 -5.39 9.91 -13.61
N ALA A 122 -5.34 8.59 -13.79
CA ALA A 122 -4.34 7.80 -13.09
C ALA A 122 -2.95 8.07 -13.68
N ALA A 123 -1.92 8.05 -12.84
CA ALA A 123 -0.55 7.94 -13.32
C ALA A 123 -0.44 6.70 -14.23
N GLY A 124 0.34 6.80 -15.30
CA GLY A 124 0.45 5.77 -16.33
C GLY A 124 -0.61 5.82 -17.42
N ASP A 125 -1.73 6.55 -17.23
CA ASP A 125 -2.75 6.70 -18.27
C ASP A 125 -2.28 7.65 -19.36
N GLU A 126 -2.78 7.43 -20.59
CA GLU A 126 -2.51 8.29 -21.73
C GLU A 126 -2.85 9.75 -21.43
N LEU A 127 -1.89 10.63 -21.71
CA LEU A 127 -1.96 12.06 -21.51
C LEU A 127 -2.36 12.74 -22.83
N PRO A 128 -3.54 13.36 -22.91
CA PRO A 128 -4.02 14.02 -24.12
C PRO A 128 -3.31 15.37 -24.33
N LEU A 129 -2.11 15.33 -24.92
CA LEU A 129 -1.27 16.51 -25.15
C LEU A 129 -1.59 17.21 -26.47
N GLU A 130 -1.79 18.52 -26.40
CA GLU A 130 -1.78 19.43 -27.55
C GLU A 130 -0.61 20.41 -27.42
N ILE A 131 0.32 20.36 -28.38
CA ILE A 131 1.49 21.25 -28.41
C ILE A 131 1.46 22.07 -29.69
N LYS A 132 1.59 23.39 -29.55
CA LYS A 132 1.56 24.35 -30.65
C LYS A 132 2.75 25.28 -30.60
N ALA A 133 3.38 25.56 -31.72
CA ALA A 133 4.39 26.61 -31.85
C ALA A 133 3.69 27.96 -32.09
N LEU A 134 4.02 28.97 -31.27
CA LEU A 134 3.39 30.30 -31.35
C LEU A 134 4.43 31.39 -31.63
N ASN A 135 4.05 32.40 -32.40
CA ASN A 135 4.84 33.62 -32.55
C ASN A 135 4.65 34.58 -31.36
N SER A 136 5.34 35.72 -31.38
CA SER A 136 5.29 36.71 -30.29
C SER A 136 3.92 37.39 -30.15
N GLY A 137 3.06 37.33 -31.17
CA GLY A 137 1.67 37.78 -31.12
C GLY A 137 0.70 36.74 -30.56
N GLY A 138 1.14 35.49 -30.37
CA GLY A 138 0.31 34.37 -29.93
C GLY A 138 -0.39 33.62 -31.05
N ASP A 139 -0.14 33.96 -32.32
CA ASP A 139 -0.66 33.19 -33.45
C ASP A 139 0.22 31.96 -33.71
N GLU A 140 -0.38 30.89 -34.22
CA GLU A 140 0.33 29.65 -34.58
C GLU A 140 1.36 29.87 -35.70
N THR A 141 2.50 29.20 -35.61
CA THR A 141 3.54 29.16 -36.64
C THR A 141 3.52 27.82 -37.37
N LEU A 142 2.63 27.69 -38.35
CA LEU A 142 2.34 26.43 -39.04
C LEU A 142 3.55 25.89 -39.83
N ASN A 143 4.51 26.74 -40.20
CA ASN A 143 5.73 26.31 -40.89
C ASN A 143 6.83 25.79 -39.95
N PHE A 144 6.59 25.75 -38.64
CA PHE A 144 7.55 25.19 -37.70
C PHE A 144 7.57 23.65 -37.81
N MET A 145 8.76 23.10 -37.97
CA MET A 145 9.02 21.67 -37.95
C MET A 145 10.34 21.42 -37.23
N HIS A 146 10.36 20.40 -36.39
CA HIS A 146 11.55 19.95 -35.70
C HIS A 146 11.53 18.44 -35.52
N GLU A 147 12.59 17.76 -35.98
CA GLU A 147 12.68 16.29 -35.93
C GLU A 147 12.72 15.74 -34.51
N LEU A 148 13.18 16.54 -33.54
CA LEU A 148 13.30 16.11 -32.14
C LEU A 148 12.99 17.24 -31.16
N VAL A 149 11.81 17.23 -30.57
CA VAL A 149 11.47 18.11 -29.45
C VAL A 149 11.52 17.31 -28.16
N ARG A 150 12.31 17.78 -27.19
CA ARG A 150 12.41 17.16 -25.87
C ARG A 150 11.36 17.72 -24.95
N MET A 151 10.68 16.84 -24.25
CA MET A 151 9.75 17.12 -23.19
C MET A 151 10.36 16.72 -21.84
N GLU A 152 10.09 17.49 -20.81
CA GLU A 152 10.48 17.11 -19.45
C GLU A 152 9.50 17.67 -18.42
N VAL A 153 9.46 17.01 -17.27
CA VAL A 153 8.76 17.54 -16.10
C VAL A 153 9.66 18.57 -15.42
N VAL A 154 9.11 19.75 -15.15
CA VAL A 154 9.81 20.85 -14.48
C VAL A 154 9.51 20.81 -12.98
N GLY A 155 10.57 20.86 -12.18
CA GLY A 155 10.49 20.97 -10.73
C GLY A 155 11.59 20.17 -10.04
N LYS A 156 11.66 20.29 -8.71
CA LYS A 156 12.56 19.48 -7.88
C LYS A 156 11.88 19.13 -6.56
N PRO A 157 12.20 18.00 -5.90
CA PRO A 157 11.70 17.73 -4.55
C PRO A 157 12.16 18.83 -3.59
N SER A 158 11.29 19.29 -2.68
CA SER A 158 11.64 20.33 -1.70
C SER A 158 10.82 20.26 -0.41
N ASP A 159 11.44 20.60 0.71
CA ASP A 159 10.77 20.77 2.01
C ASP A 159 9.72 21.91 2.00
N GLY A 160 9.82 22.84 1.05
CA GLY A 160 8.86 23.93 0.85
C GLY A 160 7.54 23.50 0.22
N CYS A 161 7.36 22.21 -0.10
CA CYS A 161 6.10 21.65 -0.62
C CYS A 161 5.28 20.96 0.47
N GLY A 162 5.68 21.09 1.74
CA GLY A 162 4.83 20.76 2.88
C GLY A 162 3.60 21.66 2.88
N GLU A 163 2.43 21.05 2.66
CA GLU A 163 1.08 21.64 2.60
C GLU A 163 0.80 22.69 1.51
N MET A 164 1.75 23.49 1.00
CA MET A 164 1.46 24.56 0.01
C MET A 164 2.67 24.90 -0.90
N ALA A 165 2.48 24.93 -2.22
CA ALA A 165 3.49 24.83 -3.27
C ALA A 165 4.53 25.94 -3.57
N GLY A 166 5.61 25.47 -4.20
CA GLY A 166 6.32 26.08 -5.34
C GLY A 166 6.50 25.01 -6.43
N ASP A 167 7.31 25.25 -7.48
CA ASP A 167 7.63 24.26 -8.56
C ASP A 167 8.33 23.00 -8.01
N CYS A 168 7.61 22.17 -7.26
CA CYS A 168 8.24 21.18 -6.40
C CYS A 168 7.34 20.00 -6.05
N PHE A 169 7.97 18.82 -5.99
CA PHE A 169 7.38 17.54 -5.61
C PHE A 169 7.48 17.36 -4.09
N PRO A 170 6.63 16.52 -3.45
CA PRO A 170 6.71 16.30 -2.01
C PRO A 170 8.15 15.99 -1.56
N SER A 171 8.58 16.55 -0.43
CA SER A 171 9.94 16.31 0.06
C SER A 171 10.20 14.82 0.29
N GLY A 172 11.39 14.36 -0.10
CA GLY A 172 11.75 12.94 -0.12
C GLY A 172 11.09 12.13 -1.23
N GLY A 173 10.20 12.72 -2.03
CA GLY A 173 9.62 12.10 -3.21
C GLY A 173 10.51 12.13 -4.45
N VAL A 174 10.03 11.53 -5.54
CA VAL A 174 10.71 11.47 -6.83
C VAL A 174 10.11 12.44 -7.84
N VAL A 175 10.92 12.86 -8.80
CA VAL A 175 10.45 13.67 -9.94
C VAL A 175 9.71 12.76 -10.93
N PRO A 176 8.42 13.01 -11.21
CA PRO A 176 7.68 12.31 -12.26
C PRO A 176 8.38 12.42 -13.62
N LYS A 177 8.20 11.42 -14.46
CA LYS A 177 8.71 11.39 -15.82
C LYS A 177 7.55 11.38 -16.79
N LEU A 178 7.70 12.15 -17.87
CA LEU A 178 6.86 12.01 -19.06
C LEU A 178 7.50 10.96 -19.96
N LEU A 179 6.74 9.97 -20.42
CA LEU A 179 7.25 8.89 -21.27
C LEU A 179 6.30 8.64 -22.45
N PRO A 180 6.80 8.57 -23.71
CA PRO A 180 8.13 9.01 -24.11
C PRO A 180 8.30 10.52 -23.90
N ASN A 181 9.54 10.94 -23.66
CA ASN A 181 9.88 12.34 -23.38
C ASN A 181 10.38 13.07 -24.63
N GLU A 182 10.18 12.50 -25.82
CA GLU A 182 10.62 13.06 -27.09
C GLU A 182 9.51 12.85 -28.13
N TYR A 183 9.36 13.83 -29.02
CA TYR A 183 8.40 13.75 -30.12
C TYR A 183 8.90 14.54 -31.33
N LYS A 184 8.36 14.22 -32.50
CA LYS A 184 8.56 15.00 -33.73
C LYS A 184 7.46 16.05 -33.85
N HIS A 185 7.85 17.31 -34.01
CA HIS A 185 6.91 18.39 -34.30
C HIS A 185 6.90 18.62 -35.81
N GLY A 186 5.79 18.33 -36.47
CA GLY A 186 5.59 18.49 -37.90
C GLY A 186 4.90 19.80 -38.27
N TYR A 187 4.91 20.12 -39.58
CA TYR A 187 4.17 21.25 -40.13
C TYR A 187 2.68 21.20 -39.74
N GLY A 188 2.07 22.37 -39.56
CA GLY A 188 0.68 22.50 -39.12
C GLY A 188 0.45 22.06 -37.67
N ASN A 189 1.47 22.12 -36.80
CA ASN A 189 1.41 21.69 -35.40
C ASN A 189 1.06 20.20 -35.21
N VAL A 190 1.51 19.32 -36.12
CA VAL A 190 1.30 17.87 -35.99
C VAL A 190 2.33 17.30 -35.00
N ASN A 191 1.86 16.76 -33.87
CA ASN A 191 2.72 16.15 -32.85
C ASN A 191 2.77 14.62 -33.03
N VAL A 192 3.95 14.06 -33.25
CA VAL A 192 4.14 12.61 -33.44
C VAL A 192 5.02 12.03 -32.35
N PHE A 193 4.42 11.26 -31.46
CA PHE A 193 5.11 10.48 -30.42
C PHE A 193 5.29 9.03 -30.87
N GLU A 194 6.31 8.34 -30.35
CA GLU A 194 6.52 6.90 -30.62
C GLU A 194 5.41 6.02 -30.02
N SER A 195 4.83 6.47 -28.90
CA SER A 195 3.67 5.89 -28.23
C SER A 195 2.92 6.98 -27.48
N ALA A 196 1.69 6.70 -27.05
CA ALA A 196 0.89 7.65 -26.29
C ALA A 196 1.64 8.11 -25.03
N PRO A 197 1.89 9.43 -24.85
CA PRO A 197 2.66 9.92 -23.71
C PRO A 197 1.87 9.75 -22.41
N TYR A 198 2.56 9.51 -21.30
CA TYR A 198 1.96 9.46 -19.95
C TYR A 198 2.94 9.97 -18.89
N VAL A 199 2.42 10.35 -17.72
CA VAL A 199 3.22 10.65 -16.52
C VAL A 199 3.25 9.41 -15.63
N ASP A 200 4.43 8.94 -15.26
CA ASP A 200 4.61 7.67 -14.54
C ASP A 200 4.24 7.70 -13.05
N GLU A 201 4.13 8.89 -12.47
CA GLU A 201 4.06 9.11 -11.03
C GLU A 201 2.86 10.01 -10.64
N VAL A 202 2.41 9.91 -9.38
CA VAL A 202 1.30 10.73 -8.88
C VAL A 202 1.77 12.16 -8.61
N GLY A 203 0.79 13.08 -8.62
CA GLY A 203 1.01 14.45 -8.21
C GLY A 203 0.56 15.48 -9.23
N ILE A 204 1.22 16.63 -9.21
CA ILE A 204 0.96 17.76 -10.09
C ILE A 204 2.30 18.14 -10.74
N VAL A 205 2.29 18.36 -12.05
CA VAL A 205 3.50 18.62 -12.84
C VAL A 205 3.38 19.90 -13.67
N LYS A 206 4.52 20.45 -14.08
CA LYS A 206 4.60 21.31 -15.27
C LYS A 206 5.42 20.60 -16.33
N LEU A 207 5.03 20.74 -17.58
CA LEU A 207 5.71 20.15 -18.72
C LEU A 207 6.46 21.23 -19.47
N ARG A 208 7.70 20.95 -19.87
CA ARG A 208 8.51 21.85 -20.70
C ARG A 208 8.89 21.17 -22.00
N ALA A 209 8.60 21.84 -23.11
CA ALA A 209 9.03 21.47 -24.45
C ALA A 209 10.26 22.29 -24.85
N ILE A 210 11.27 21.66 -25.46
CA ILE A 210 12.47 22.33 -25.97
C ILE A 210 12.86 21.74 -27.32
N ALA A 211 12.87 22.59 -28.35
CA ALA A 211 13.50 22.34 -29.63
C ALA A 211 14.81 23.14 -29.68
N LYS A 212 15.93 22.45 -29.87
CA LYS A 212 17.26 23.11 -29.89
C LYS A 212 17.69 23.39 -31.31
N ASP A 213 18.35 24.53 -31.50
CA ASP A 213 19.05 24.85 -32.74
C ASP A 213 18.17 24.76 -34.01
N TYR A 214 17.06 25.51 -34.00
CA TYR A 214 16.10 25.51 -35.10
C TYR A 214 16.77 25.89 -36.44
N ILE A 215 16.82 24.96 -37.39
CA ILE A 215 17.47 25.11 -38.71
C ILE A 215 18.93 25.61 -38.58
N GLU A 216 19.69 25.03 -37.64
CA GLU A 216 21.13 25.31 -37.45
C GLU A 216 21.43 26.82 -37.22
N SER A 217 20.45 27.54 -36.68
CA SER A 217 20.54 28.99 -36.46
C SER A 217 21.15 29.37 -35.11
N GLY A 218 21.34 28.39 -34.22
CA GLY A 218 21.66 28.59 -32.81
C GLY A 218 20.48 29.07 -31.97
N LEU A 219 19.26 29.10 -32.53
CA LEU A 219 18.07 29.60 -31.85
C LEU A 219 17.21 28.45 -31.33
N ASP A 220 17.00 28.41 -30.02
CA ASP A 220 16.13 27.44 -29.35
C ASP A 220 14.69 27.95 -29.29
N VAL A 221 13.73 27.02 -29.28
CA VAL A 221 12.32 27.26 -28.98
C VAL A 221 11.95 26.47 -27.74
N ALA A 222 11.37 27.12 -26.75
CA ALA A 222 10.93 26.44 -25.53
C ALA A 222 9.55 26.95 -25.08
N GLY A 223 8.84 26.14 -24.31
CA GLY A 223 7.59 26.51 -23.67
C GLY A 223 7.36 25.69 -22.42
N VAL A 224 6.60 26.23 -21.47
CA VAL A 224 6.25 25.54 -20.22
C VAL A 224 4.73 25.61 -20.08
N SER A 225 4.10 24.49 -19.73
CA SER A 225 2.67 24.42 -19.46
C SER A 225 2.30 25.13 -18.16
N ASP A 226 1.00 25.36 -17.97
CA ASP A 226 0.44 25.53 -16.63
C ASP A 226 0.55 24.22 -15.82
N TYR A 227 0.10 24.24 -14.56
CA TYR A 227 0.09 23.03 -13.73
C TYR A 227 -0.90 22.00 -14.27
N VAL A 228 -0.47 20.75 -14.34
CA VAL A 228 -1.24 19.60 -14.83
C VAL A 228 -1.35 18.58 -13.72
N GLY A 229 -2.56 18.14 -13.41
CA GLY A 229 -2.84 17.18 -12.35
C GLY A 229 -4.18 17.47 -11.68
N ARG A 230 -4.61 16.71 -10.67
CA ARG A 230 -3.79 15.74 -9.94
C ARG A 230 -3.81 14.35 -10.59
N PHE A 231 -2.62 13.85 -10.92
CA PHE A 231 -2.40 12.43 -11.23
C PHE A 231 -2.54 11.61 -9.96
N ILE A 232 -3.35 10.56 -10.00
CA ILE A 232 -3.66 9.70 -8.85
C ILE A 232 -3.14 8.27 -9.08
N PRO A 233 -3.05 7.40 -8.07
CA PRO A 233 -2.79 6.00 -8.35
C PRO A 233 -3.94 5.36 -9.14
N ALA A 234 -3.65 4.31 -9.89
CA ALA A 234 -4.65 3.51 -10.59
C ALA A 234 -5.36 2.53 -9.64
N TYR A 235 -4.62 1.95 -8.68
CA TYR A 235 -5.14 0.98 -7.70
C TYR A 235 -4.18 0.81 -6.51
N PHE A 236 -4.65 0.14 -5.46
CA PHE A 236 -3.84 -0.34 -4.35
C PHE A 236 -3.57 -1.84 -4.44
N ILE A 237 -2.42 -2.27 -3.95
CA ILE A 237 -2.14 -3.66 -3.55
C ILE A 237 -2.03 -3.67 -2.03
N VAL A 238 -2.58 -4.72 -1.42
CA VAL A 238 -2.54 -4.92 0.04
C VAL A 238 -1.83 -6.25 0.33
N SER A 239 -0.96 -6.27 1.33
CA SER A 239 -0.31 -7.47 1.86
C SER A 239 -0.38 -7.48 3.38
N SER A 240 -0.24 -8.68 3.98
CA SER A 240 -0.17 -8.86 5.42
C SER A 240 0.82 -9.96 5.79
N ASP A 241 1.42 -9.84 6.95
CA ASP A 241 2.31 -10.86 7.52
C ASP A 241 1.63 -11.75 8.58
N ALA A 242 0.30 -11.61 8.75
CA ALA A 242 -0.45 -12.27 9.81
C ALA A 242 -0.13 -13.77 9.89
N ARG A 243 0.33 -14.19 11.07
CA ARG A 243 0.75 -15.56 11.37
C ARG A 243 0.70 -15.79 12.87
N LEU A 244 0.24 -16.96 13.30
CA LEU A 244 0.22 -17.36 14.71
C LEU A 244 1.54 -17.99 15.16
N VAL A 245 1.88 -17.82 16.43
CA VAL A 245 2.99 -18.49 17.10
C VAL A 245 2.43 -19.50 18.11
N PRO A 246 2.92 -20.76 18.10
CA PRO A 246 2.50 -21.73 19.09
C PRO A 246 2.92 -21.36 20.51
N ALA A 247 2.01 -21.49 21.47
CA ALA A 247 2.31 -21.27 22.88
C ALA A 247 3.25 -22.34 23.48
N CYS A 248 3.23 -23.56 22.94
CA CYS A 248 4.16 -24.62 23.34
C CYS A 248 4.44 -25.58 22.18
N ASN A 249 5.73 -25.78 21.85
CA ASN A 249 6.23 -26.86 20.97
C ASN A 249 5.31 -27.21 19.76
N GLY A 250 4.88 -26.21 18.99
CA GLY A 250 4.08 -26.41 17.78
C GLY A 250 2.56 -26.34 17.95
N PHE A 251 2.04 -26.26 19.18
CA PHE A 251 0.61 -26.11 19.43
C PHE A 251 0.25 -25.01 20.46
N THR A 252 -1.05 -24.70 20.53
CA THR A 252 -1.71 -23.83 21.51
C THR A 252 -3.01 -24.51 21.95
N TYR A 253 -3.40 -24.38 23.22
CA TYR A 253 -4.63 -25.01 23.69
C TYR A 253 -5.89 -24.20 23.35
N GLN A 254 -7.02 -24.90 23.16
CA GLN A 254 -8.33 -24.25 23.12
C GLN A 254 -8.59 -23.53 24.46
N GLY A 255 -8.97 -22.24 24.39
CA GLY A 255 -9.12 -21.33 25.51
C GLY A 255 -7.83 -20.61 25.93
N GLN A 256 -6.70 -20.93 25.31
CA GLN A 256 -5.44 -20.19 25.45
C GLN A 256 -5.32 -19.16 24.32
N GLU A 257 -4.70 -18.02 24.61
CA GLU A 257 -4.37 -17.01 23.60
C GLU A 257 -3.33 -17.55 22.61
N ALA A 258 -3.72 -17.64 21.33
CA ALA A 258 -2.82 -17.84 20.21
C ALA A 258 -2.38 -16.47 19.68
N VAL A 259 -1.13 -16.10 19.95
CA VAL A 259 -0.57 -14.78 19.63
C VAL A 259 -0.02 -14.71 18.21
N PHE A 260 0.04 -13.51 17.63
CA PHE A 260 0.69 -13.29 16.34
C PHE A 260 2.22 -13.25 16.44
N LEU A 261 2.90 -13.63 15.35
CA LEU A 261 4.33 -13.40 15.18
C LEU A 261 4.58 -11.89 15.21
N GLY A 262 5.53 -11.42 16.03
CA GLY A 262 5.74 -9.98 16.25
C GLY A 262 4.73 -9.32 17.20
N GLY A 263 3.71 -10.06 17.64
CA GLY A 263 2.66 -9.59 18.56
C GLY A 263 1.43 -8.99 17.87
N TYR A 264 1.49 -8.63 16.60
CA TYR A 264 0.34 -8.14 15.83
C TYR A 264 0.60 -8.41 14.35
N PRO A 265 -0.46 -8.52 13.53
CA PRO A 265 -0.26 -8.49 12.09
C PRO A 265 0.00 -7.06 11.63
N GLU A 266 0.93 -6.93 10.70
CA GLU A 266 1.12 -5.75 9.89
C GLU A 266 0.34 -5.90 8.57
N VAL A 267 -0.17 -4.77 8.09
CA VAL A 267 -0.79 -4.65 6.78
C VAL A 267 -0.12 -3.52 6.02
N VAL A 268 0.37 -3.84 4.83
CA VAL A 268 0.99 -2.87 3.92
C VAL A 268 0.02 -2.58 2.79
N ILE A 269 -0.29 -1.30 2.59
CA ILE A 269 -1.08 -0.81 1.46
C ILE A 269 -0.15 -0.02 0.56
N THR A 270 0.00 -0.43 -0.69
CA THR A 270 0.92 0.18 -1.66
C THR A 270 0.16 0.64 -2.91
N ALA A 271 0.45 1.84 -3.39
CA ALA A 271 -0.18 2.43 -4.56
C ALA A 271 0.57 2.13 -5.87
N PHE A 272 -0.18 1.89 -6.95
CA PHE A 272 0.37 1.56 -8.27
C PHE A 272 -0.25 2.41 -9.38
N ASN A 273 0.52 2.72 -10.40
CA ASN A 273 0.09 3.37 -11.64
C ASN A 273 -0.57 2.36 -12.61
N SER A 274 -1.16 2.82 -13.72
CA SER A 274 -1.82 1.92 -14.69
C SER A 274 -0.85 1.10 -15.55
N GLN A 275 0.46 1.37 -15.45
CA GLN A 275 1.54 0.54 -16.00
C GLN A 275 2.01 -0.56 -15.03
N ASN A 276 1.32 -0.75 -13.89
CA ASN A 276 1.63 -1.68 -12.81
C ASN A 276 2.98 -1.43 -12.12
N GLN A 277 3.41 -0.16 -12.06
CA GLN A 277 4.59 0.26 -11.31
C GLN A 277 4.14 0.96 -10.02
N GLU A 278 4.87 0.71 -8.94
CA GLU A 278 4.65 1.40 -7.67
C GLU A 278 4.90 2.90 -7.84
N VAL A 279 3.95 3.72 -7.40
CA VAL A 279 4.07 5.18 -7.36
C VAL A 279 4.67 5.58 -6.02
N GLN A 280 5.72 6.40 -6.00
CA GLN A 280 6.52 6.72 -4.81
C GLN A 280 6.10 8.01 -4.09
N ASN A 281 5.27 8.84 -4.72
CA ASN A 281 4.87 10.12 -4.15
C ASN A 281 3.56 10.04 -3.34
N TYR A 282 2.81 8.94 -3.43
CA TYR A 282 1.47 8.86 -2.85
C TYR A 282 1.44 8.77 -1.31
N ASP A 283 2.44 8.16 -0.69
CA ASP A 283 2.56 8.03 0.78
C ASP A 283 2.97 9.33 1.48
N ARG A 284 3.35 10.35 0.72
CA ARG A 284 3.85 11.64 1.21
C ARG A 284 2.73 12.49 1.82
N PRO A 285 3.05 13.41 2.75
CA PRO A 285 2.06 14.30 3.36
C PRO A 285 1.23 15.06 2.31
N GLY A 286 -0.08 15.11 2.51
CA GLY A 286 -1.03 15.76 1.59
C GLY A 286 -1.53 14.88 0.43
N TYR A 287 -0.78 13.85 0.02
CA TYR A 287 -1.16 12.97 -1.11
C TYR A 287 -1.90 11.70 -0.68
N TRP A 288 -1.65 11.21 0.52
CA TRP A 288 -2.31 10.01 1.02
C TRP A 288 -3.76 10.31 1.44
N LEU A 289 -4.72 9.85 0.63
CA LEU A 289 -6.15 10.12 0.83
C LEU A 289 -6.93 8.92 1.37
N LEU A 290 -6.25 7.80 1.65
CA LEU A 290 -6.86 6.62 2.24
C LEU A 290 -6.91 6.74 3.77
N ASP A 291 -8.10 6.67 4.35
CA ASP A 291 -8.24 6.63 5.81
C ASP A 291 -7.59 5.34 6.37
N PRO A 292 -6.94 5.37 7.55
CA PRO A 292 -6.32 4.18 8.13
C PRO A 292 -7.31 3.01 8.27
N PRO A 293 -6.96 1.80 7.77
CA PRO A 293 -7.85 0.65 7.81
C PRO A 293 -8.05 0.17 9.25
N LYS A 294 -9.30 -0.11 9.63
CA LYS A 294 -9.60 -0.76 10.91
C LYS A 294 -9.59 -2.28 10.71
N ARG A 295 -9.06 -2.99 11.70
CA ARG A 295 -9.08 -4.45 11.73
C ARG A 295 -10.48 -4.93 12.05
N GLY A 296 -11.12 -5.58 11.09
CA GLY A 296 -12.37 -6.30 11.31
C GLY A 296 -12.20 -7.48 12.28
N SER A 297 -13.28 -8.19 12.56
CA SER A 297 -13.17 -9.49 13.24
C SER A 297 -12.42 -10.49 12.35
N TYR A 298 -11.52 -11.26 12.94
CA TYR A 298 -10.96 -12.44 12.29
C TYR A 298 -12.06 -13.49 12.08
N LEU A 299 -11.95 -14.24 10.99
CA LEU A 299 -12.83 -15.39 10.74
C LEU A 299 -12.06 -16.67 11.05
N SER A 300 -12.71 -17.62 11.72
CA SER A 300 -12.21 -18.99 11.78
C SER A 300 -12.64 -19.72 10.52
N ILE A 301 -11.70 -20.40 9.89
CA ILE A 301 -11.87 -21.06 8.58
C ILE A 301 -11.39 -22.52 8.63
N THR A 302 -11.60 -23.18 9.77
CA THR A 302 -11.15 -24.56 9.98
C THR A 302 -11.94 -25.57 9.15
N GLY A 303 -13.08 -25.16 8.60
CA GLY A 303 -14.02 -26.03 7.90
C GLY A 303 -14.90 -26.84 8.85
N ARG A 304 -14.86 -26.53 10.16
CA ARG A 304 -15.64 -27.19 11.22
C ARG A 304 -16.54 -26.14 11.86
N ALA A 305 -17.82 -26.14 11.49
CA ALA A 305 -18.78 -25.09 11.88
C ALA A 305 -18.78 -24.78 13.39
N LYS A 306 -18.74 -25.80 14.25
CA LYS A 306 -18.70 -25.61 15.71
C LYS A 306 -17.39 -25.01 16.24
N ILE A 307 -16.28 -25.26 15.56
CA ILE A 307 -15.01 -24.57 15.88
C ILE A 307 -15.08 -23.14 15.37
N ASP A 308 -15.62 -22.94 14.17
CA ASP A 308 -15.65 -21.65 13.51
C ASP A 308 -16.54 -20.63 14.24
N GLU A 309 -17.59 -21.09 14.92
CA GLU A 309 -18.44 -20.28 15.81
C GLU A 309 -17.80 -19.97 17.18
N ARG A 310 -16.65 -20.56 17.50
CA ARG A 310 -15.99 -20.45 18.82
C ARG A 310 -14.72 -19.62 18.81
N LEU A 311 -14.45 -18.87 17.74
CA LEU A 311 -13.35 -17.93 17.71
C LEU A 311 -13.72 -16.60 18.37
N ASP A 312 -12.91 -16.19 19.33
CA ASP A 312 -12.83 -14.83 19.84
C ASP A 312 -11.50 -14.19 19.43
N SER A 313 -11.50 -12.86 19.31
CA SER A 313 -10.28 -12.08 19.09
C SER A 313 -10.10 -11.07 20.23
N VAL A 314 -8.88 -10.90 20.68
CA VAL A 314 -8.48 -9.91 21.70
C VAL A 314 -7.49 -8.95 21.05
N GLY A 315 -7.69 -7.65 21.24
CA GLY A 315 -6.80 -6.63 20.67
C GLY A 315 -7.55 -5.35 20.33
N GLU A 316 -6.80 -4.35 19.86
CA GLU A 316 -7.37 -3.09 19.39
C GLU A 316 -7.93 -3.23 17.97
N VAL A 317 -8.96 -2.42 17.68
CA VAL A 317 -9.64 -2.41 16.37
C VAL A 317 -9.07 -1.31 15.47
N ASN A 318 -8.60 -0.21 16.08
CA ASN A 318 -8.11 0.96 15.36
C ASN A 318 -6.62 0.80 15.04
N SER A 319 -6.24 1.05 13.78
CA SER A 319 -4.85 0.95 13.37
C SER A 319 -4.03 2.13 13.85
N ILE A 320 -2.75 1.87 14.10
CA ILE A 320 -1.71 2.89 14.15
C ILE A 320 -0.89 2.80 12.86
N LEU A 321 -0.54 3.96 12.30
CA LEU A 321 0.43 4.03 11.22
C LEU A 321 1.83 3.76 11.82
N VAL A 322 2.42 2.62 11.47
CA VAL A 322 3.76 2.21 11.94
C VAL A 322 4.83 2.95 11.17
N LYS A 323 4.66 3.00 9.85
CA LYS A 323 5.59 3.67 8.96
C LYS A 323 4.94 3.97 7.62
N ALA A 324 5.37 5.06 6.99
CA ALA A 324 5.45 5.10 5.54
C ALA A 324 6.57 4.12 5.13
N THR A 325 6.31 3.19 4.22
CA THR A 325 7.15 2.00 3.98
C THR A 325 8.65 2.32 4.00
N GLU A 326 9.47 1.48 4.67
CA GLU A 326 10.87 1.77 5.02
C GLU A 326 11.82 2.07 3.83
N ASN A 327 11.34 1.99 2.58
CA ASN A 327 12.12 1.98 1.33
C ASN A 327 11.64 2.98 0.25
N ASP A 328 11.10 4.15 0.60
CA ASP A 328 10.63 5.16 -0.38
C ASP A 328 9.53 4.69 -1.36
N GLY A 329 8.91 3.55 -1.10
CA GLY A 329 7.76 3.06 -1.84
C GLY A 329 6.49 3.78 -1.41
N GLY A 330 5.57 4.13 -2.31
CA GLY A 330 4.36 4.89 -1.98
C GLY A 330 3.27 4.03 -1.34
N GLY A 331 3.67 3.33 -0.29
CA GLY A 331 2.81 2.57 0.61
C GLY A 331 2.91 3.00 2.06
N ARG A 332 1.97 2.51 2.86
CA ARG A 332 1.93 2.70 4.31
C ARG A 332 1.67 1.38 5.01
N THR A 333 2.35 1.19 6.14
CA THR A 333 2.21 0.02 6.99
C THR A 333 1.39 0.36 8.23
N TYR A 334 0.36 -0.43 8.47
CA TYR A 334 -0.56 -0.31 9.59
C TYR A 334 -0.48 -1.54 10.48
N ASN A 335 -0.59 -1.34 11.78
CA ASN A 335 -0.76 -2.41 12.77
C ASN A 335 -1.81 -2.01 13.82
N TRP A 336 -2.12 -2.92 14.75
CA TRP A 336 -3.12 -2.71 15.80
C TRP A 336 -2.55 -3.01 17.19
N PRO A 337 -1.59 -2.22 17.68
CA PRO A 337 -0.93 -2.46 18.95
C PRO A 337 -1.87 -2.07 20.11
N SER A 338 -1.62 -2.66 21.27
CA SER A 338 -2.30 -2.29 22.53
C SER A 338 -1.96 -0.84 22.91
N VAL A 339 -2.90 -0.13 23.54
CA VAL A 339 -2.71 1.22 24.10
C VAL A 339 -1.70 1.22 25.27
N ASP A 340 -1.40 0.05 25.84
CA ASP A 340 -0.45 -0.13 26.94
C ASP A 340 0.39 -1.40 26.70
N GLU A 341 1.59 -1.21 26.14
CA GLU A 341 2.56 -2.28 25.86
C GLU A 341 3.09 -2.96 27.14
N GLU A 342 3.06 -2.27 28.29
CA GLU A 342 3.53 -2.81 29.57
C GLU A 342 2.48 -3.71 30.27
N LYS A 343 1.20 -3.61 29.89
CA LYS A 343 0.10 -4.33 30.57
C LYS A 343 -0.40 -5.59 29.88
N ARG A 344 -0.30 -5.71 28.54
CA ARG A 344 -0.64 -6.95 27.80
C ARG A 344 0.12 -7.04 26.47
N PRO A 345 0.69 -8.20 26.12
CA PRO A 345 1.17 -8.41 24.77
C PRO A 345 -0.01 -8.67 23.82
N ALA A 346 0.14 -8.15 22.60
CA ALA A 346 -0.34 -8.74 21.36
C ALA A 346 -1.85 -8.83 21.06
N ASP A 347 -2.20 -8.58 19.80
CA ASP A 347 -3.44 -9.09 19.21
C ASP A 347 -3.40 -10.64 19.33
N ALA A 348 -4.53 -11.27 19.60
CA ALA A 348 -4.58 -12.71 19.85
C ALA A 348 -5.91 -13.33 19.47
N LEU A 349 -5.87 -14.61 19.14
CA LEU A 349 -7.03 -15.43 18.84
C LEU A 349 -7.25 -16.46 19.95
N ILE A 350 -8.52 -16.65 20.34
CA ILE A 350 -8.92 -17.65 21.33
C ILE A 350 -10.02 -18.52 20.73
N TRP A 351 -9.71 -19.79 20.47
CA TRP A 351 -10.75 -20.78 20.20
C TRP A 351 -11.29 -21.28 21.53
N ARG A 352 -12.50 -20.86 21.92
CA ARG A 352 -13.12 -21.26 23.19
C ARG A 352 -13.20 -22.77 23.28
N ALA A 353 -12.74 -23.35 24.39
CA ALA A 353 -12.88 -24.78 24.64
C ALA A 353 -14.36 -25.17 24.85
N PRO A 354 -14.76 -26.39 24.46
CA PRO A 354 -16.14 -26.83 24.51
C PRO A 354 -16.56 -27.16 25.95
N VAL A 355 -17.87 -27.19 26.21
CA VAL A 355 -18.40 -27.77 27.46
C VAL A 355 -18.27 -29.30 27.43
N ASN A 356 -18.64 -29.92 26.30
CA ASN A 356 -18.51 -31.35 26.05
C ASN A 356 -17.66 -31.55 24.79
N PRO A 357 -16.48 -32.20 24.90
CA PRO A 357 -15.66 -32.51 23.74
C PRO A 357 -16.40 -33.40 22.74
N ASP A 358 -16.23 -33.13 21.45
CA ASP A 358 -16.74 -33.98 20.37
C ASP A 358 -15.68 -34.17 19.27
N PRO A 359 -15.96 -34.91 18.18
CA PRO A 359 -14.99 -35.12 17.10
C PRO A 359 -14.49 -33.83 16.40
N ASP A 360 -15.23 -32.72 16.46
CA ASP A 360 -14.78 -31.44 15.90
C ASP A 360 -13.63 -30.83 16.71
N ASP A 361 -13.47 -31.22 17.99
CA ASP A 361 -12.41 -30.77 18.90
C ASP A 361 -11.07 -31.50 18.75
N LEU A 362 -10.98 -32.45 17.81
CA LEU A 362 -9.70 -33.04 17.43
C LEU A 362 -8.71 -31.94 17.01
N PRO A 363 -7.39 -32.17 17.12
CA PRO A 363 -6.41 -31.17 16.70
C PRO A 363 -6.69 -30.61 15.28
N PHE A 364 -6.47 -29.31 15.11
CA PHE A 364 -6.65 -28.61 13.84
C PHE A 364 -5.55 -27.57 13.61
N GLY A 365 -5.23 -27.25 12.36
CA GLY A 365 -4.13 -26.33 12.03
C GLY A 365 -2.74 -26.97 11.99
N ALA A 366 -2.66 -28.30 11.86
CA ALA A 366 -1.40 -29.00 11.59
C ALA A 366 -0.70 -28.46 10.32
N ASP A 367 0.62 -28.59 10.25
CA ASP A 367 1.45 -28.19 9.10
C ASP A 367 1.29 -26.71 8.67
N ALA A 368 0.95 -25.83 9.61
CA ALA A 368 0.66 -24.41 9.36
C ALA A 368 -0.47 -24.17 8.35
N LEU A 369 -1.40 -25.13 8.21
CA LEU A 369 -2.62 -24.93 7.44
C LEU A 369 -3.39 -23.70 7.96
N PRO A 370 -3.97 -22.88 7.07
CA PRO A 370 -4.80 -21.77 7.49
C PRO A 370 -6.00 -22.22 8.31
N ILE A 371 -6.16 -21.59 9.48
CA ILE A 371 -7.28 -21.83 10.41
C ILE A 371 -8.02 -20.54 10.75
N ALA A 372 -7.42 -19.40 10.42
CA ALA A 372 -8.00 -18.08 10.59
C ALA A 372 -7.79 -17.23 9.33
N ARG A 373 -8.63 -16.21 9.17
CA ARG A 373 -8.59 -15.26 8.06
C ARG A 373 -8.69 -13.84 8.59
N LEU A 374 -7.76 -13.00 8.17
CA LEU A 374 -7.83 -11.55 8.31
C LEU A 374 -8.67 -11.02 7.15
N VAL A 375 -9.63 -10.14 7.44
CA VAL A 375 -10.46 -9.48 6.43
C VAL A 375 -10.40 -7.97 6.64
N ILE A 376 -10.12 -7.23 5.56
CA ILE A 376 -10.31 -5.79 5.50
C ILE A 376 -11.35 -5.49 4.42
N ASP A 377 -12.47 -4.95 4.85
CA ASP A 377 -13.58 -4.55 3.98
C ASP A 377 -13.13 -3.56 2.91
N LYS A 378 -13.61 -3.76 1.67
CA LYS A 378 -13.30 -2.93 0.50
C LYS A 378 -13.58 -1.44 0.69
N GLY A 379 -14.57 -1.09 1.53
CA GLY A 379 -14.89 0.30 1.86
C GLY A 379 -13.78 0.99 2.64
N GLN A 380 -12.96 0.24 3.37
CA GLN A 380 -11.76 0.74 4.07
C GLN A 380 -10.52 0.75 3.18
N LEU A 381 -10.59 0.11 2.01
CA LEU A 381 -9.52 0.04 1.02
C LEU A 381 -9.85 0.90 -0.21
N ARG A 382 -10.62 1.98 0.00
CA ARG A 382 -10.98 2.95 -1.02
C ARG A 382 -10.71 4.36 -0.49
N ASP A 383 -9.92 5.12 -1.23
CA ASP A 383 -9.59 6.49 -0.87
C ASP A 383 -10.67 7.49 -1.32
N LYS A 384 -10.47 8.76 -0.98
CA LYS A 384 -11.40 9.84 -1.32
C LYS A 384 -11.52 10.12 -2.83
N ASP A 385 -10.54 9.69 -3.63
CA ASP A 385 -10.54 9.78 -5.10
C ASP A 385 -11.17 8.55 -5.78
N GLY A 386 -11.57 7.56 -4.98
CA GLY A 386 -12.10 6.29 -5.44
C GLY A 386 -11.07 5.30 -5.95
N VAL A 387 -9.78 5.54 -5.72
CA VAL A 387 -8.72 4.53 -5.87
C VAL A 387 -8.94 3.47 -4.82
N CYS A 388 -8.81 2.19 -5.19
CA CYS A 388 -9.05 1.12 -4.25
C CYS A 388 -8.22 -0.13 -4.51
N TYR A 389 -8.26 -1.05 -3.55
CA TYR A 389 -7.73 -2.39 -3.73
C TYR A 389 -8.52 -3.17 -4.79
N ARG A 390 -7.81 -3.68 -5.81
CA ARG A 390 -8.38 -4.42 -6.95
C ARG A 390 -7.77 -5.83 -7.10
N GLY A 391 -7.42 -6.46 -5.98
CA GLY A 391 -6.78 -7.77 -5.95
C GLY A 391 -5.24 -7.69 -5.95
N ALA A 392 -4.59 -8.83 -5.77
CA ALA A 392 -3.13 -8.94 -5.66
C ALA A 392 -2.37 -8.45 -6.90
N GLU A 393 -3.04 -8.37 -8.06
CA GLU A 393 -2.45 -7.90 -9.33
C GLU A 393 -3.15 -6.66 -9.91
N GLY A 394 -4.09 -6.03 -9.18
CA GLY A 394 -4.83 -4.86 -9.68
C GLY A 394 -5.86 -5.14 -10.80
N LYS A 395 -6.07 -6.39 -11.19
CA LYS A 395 -6.84 -6.80 -12.39
C LYS A 395 -8.33 -7.01 -12.18
N LEU A 396 -8.84 -6.96 -10.94
CA LEU A 396 -10.24 -7.30 -10.68
C LEU A 396 -11.25 -6.28 -11.20
N GLY A 397 -10.81 -5.11 -11.68
CA GLY A 397 -11.65 -4.06 -12.26
C GLY A 397 -12.51 -3.30 -11.23
N GLU A 398 -13.00 -4.01 -10.21
CA GLU A 398 -13.83 -3.50 -9.12
C GLU A 398 -13.10 -3.54 -7.76
N CYS A 399 -13.51 -2.68 -6.84
CA CYS A 399 -12.97 -2.69 -5.47
C CYS A 399 -13.33 -3.98 -4.74
N SER A 400 -12.37 -4.59 -4.06
CA SER A 400 -12.49 -5.90 -3.43
C SER A 400 -12.10 -5.88 -1.96
N ASP A 401 -12.60 -6.85 -1.19
CA ASP A 401 -12.13 -7.07 0.18
C ASP A 401 -10.72 -7.67 0.12
N PHE A 402 -9.84 -7.25 1.03
CA PHE A 402 -8.57 -7.95 1.23
C PHE A 402 -8.78 -9.10 2.22
N THR A 403 -8.31 -10.28 1.86
CA THR A 403 -8.33 -11.46 2.73
C THR A 403 -6.95 -12.09 2.79
N HIS A 404 -6.50 -12.45 4.00
CA HIS A 404 -5.27 -13.21 4.20
C HIS A 404 -5.56 -14.40 5.11
N ASP A 405 -5.35 -15.60 4.57
CA ASP A 405 -5.56 -16.87 5.26
C ASP A 405 -4.27 -17.27 5.97
N PHE A 406 -4.34 -17.50 7.28
CA PHE A 406 -3.18 -17.77 8.10
C PHE A 406 -3.40 -18.85 9.16
N GLY A 407 -2.28 -19.40 9.60
CA GLY A 407 -2.16 -20.38 10.67
C GLY A 407 -0.82 -20.20 11.37
N GLY A 408 -0.21 -21.30 11.80
CA GLY A 408 1.13 -21.28 12.41
C GLY A 408 1.19 -21.92 13.80
N SER A 409 0.04 -22.23 14.40
CA SER A 409 -0.09 -23.08 15.58
C SER A 409 -1.16 -24.13 15.32
N GLU A 410 -0.85 -25.40 15.64
CA GLU A 410 -1.90 -26.39 15.83
C GLU A 410 -2.70 -26.04 17.09
N ILE A 411 -4.01 -26.18 17.05
CA ILE A 411 -4.89 -25.94 18.19
C ILE A 411 -5.36 -27.27 18.73
N ARG A 412 -5.20 -27.47 20.05
CA ARG A 412 -5.53 -28.74 20.73
C ARG A 412 -6.45 -28.50 21.92
N LEU A 413 -7.36 -29.43 22.19
CA LEU A 413 -8.13 -29.39 23.44
C LEU A 413 -7.35 -30.13 24.54
N GLY A 414 -7.00 -29.42 25.62
CA GLY A 414 -6.22 -29.95 26.73
C GLY A 414 -6.98 -30.06 28.04
N ARG A 415 -6.49 -30.90 28.95
CA ARG A 415 -6.87 -30.92 30.36
C ARG A 415 -5.72 -31.38 31.24
N LEU A 416 -5.68 -30.93 32.48
CA LEU A 416 -4.85 -31.53 33.53
C LEU A 416 -5.66 -32.59 34.27
N ARG A 417 -5.14 -33.81 34.43
CA ARG A 417 -5.73 -34.84 35.29
C ARG A 417 -4.81 -35.16 36.47
N ILE A 418 -5.34 -35.12 37.68
CA ILE A 418 -4.66 -35.57 38.91
C ILE A 418 -5.41 -36.81 39.42
N GLY A 419 -4.69 -37.93 39.57
CA GLY A 419 -5.22 -39.17 40.09
C GLY A 419 -5.51 -39.12 41.59
N ASN A 420 -6.34 -40.05 42.04
CA ASN A 420 -6.61 -40.26 43.46
C ASN A 420 -5.61 -41.26 44.05
N ALA A 421 -5.34 -41.17 45.35
CA ALA A 421 -4.60 -42.20 46.08
C ALA A 421 -5.23 -42.46 47.44
N HIS A 422 -5.07 -43.68 47.93
CA HIS A 422 -5.53 -44.08 49.26
C HIS A 422 -4.49 -44.98 49.93
N GLY A 423 -4.39 -44.91 51.25
CA GLY A 423 -3.45 -45.73 52.01
C GLY A 423 -3.42 -45.41 53.49
N SER A 424 -2.49 -46.03 54.21
CA SER A 424 -2.33 -45.79 55.65
C SER A 424 -1.89 -44.35 55.91
N GLU A 425 -2.40 -43.75 56.99
CA GLU A 425 -1.94 -42.49 57.55
C GLU A 425 -0.46 -42.49 57.97
N LEU A 426 0.18 -43.67 57.97
CA LEU A 426 1.60 -43.87 58.30
C LEU A 426 2.49 -43.98 57.05
N GLN A 427 1.94 -43.84 55.85
CA GLN A 427 2.66 -43.91 54.59
C GLN A 427 2.44 -42.67 53.74
N ASP A 428 3.44 -42.32 52.94
CA ASP A 428 3.32 -41.25 51.96
C ASP A 428 2.38 -41.70 50.84
N LEU A 429 1.54 -40.79 50.34
CA LEU A 429 0.67 -41.05 49.19
C LEU A 429 1.19 -40.36 47.95
N SER A 430 1.18 -41.08 46.82
CA SER A 430 1.62 -40.62 45.51
C SER A 430 0.41 -40.45 44.59
N LEU A 431 0.13 -39.22 44.18
CA LEU A 431 -0.96 -38.89 43.25
C LEU A 431 -0.35 -38.56 41.89
N PRO A 432 -0.47 -39.43 40.88
CA PRO A 432 0.05 -39.14 39.56
C PRO A 432 -0.75 -38.01 38.92
N TRP A 433 -0.07 -37.10 38.23
CA TRP A 433 -0.70 -36.07 37.42
C TRP A 433 -0.20 -36.16 35.98
N VAL A 434 -1.06 -35.81 35.01
CA VAL A 434 -0.74 -35.84 33.59
C VAL A 434 -1.55 -34.78 32.85
N ILE A 435 -0.92 -34.07 31.91
CA ILE A 435 -1.56 -33.24 30.90
C ILE A 435 -2.02 -34.15 29.78
N GLU A 436 -3.28 -34.07 29.42
CA GLU A 436 -3.87 -34.89 28.37
C GLU A 436 -4.49 -34.00 27.29
N THR A 437 -4.42 -34.44 26.04
CA THR A 437 -5.12 -33.83 24.89
C THR A 437 -6.20 -34.73 24.33
N TRP A 438 -7.26 -34.12 23.80
CA TRP A 438 -8.31 -34.83 23.06
C TRP A 438 -7.76 -35.31 21.72
N GLN A 439 -7.76 -36.62 21.51
CA GLN A 439 -7.12 -37.25 20.34
C GLN A 439 -8.13 -38.09 19.53
N ALA A 440 -7.73 -38.54 18.34
CA ALA A 440 -8.57 -39.19 17.31
C ALA A 440 -9.45 -40.35 17.82
N SER A 441 -9.05 -40.97 18.92
CA SER A 441 -9.81 -42.00 19.62
C SER A 441 -11.03 -41.47 20.41
N ASN A 442 -11.34 -40.16 20.32
CA ASN A 442 -12.34 -39.45 21.12
C ASN A 442 -12.16 -39.68 22.63
N ILE A 443 -10.89 -39.69 23.05
CA ILE A 443 -10.47 -39.80 24.44
C ILE A 443 -9.30 -38.86 24.68
N PHE A 444 -9.12 -38.50 25.94
CA PHE A 444 -7.93 -37.79 26.39
C PHE A 444 -6.76 -38.76 26.57
N LEU A 445 -5.63 -38.45 25.95
CA LEU A 445 -4.37 -39.20 26.06
C LEU A 445 -3.23 -38.25 26.46
N PRO A 446 -2.14 -38.75 27.08
CA PRO A 446 -1.02 -37.92 27.51
C PRO A 446 -0.45 -37.03 26.39
N GLU A 447 -0.24 -35.75 26.69
CA GLU A 447 0.35 -34.78 25.76
C GLU A 447 1.87 -34.74 25.95
N THR A 448 2.56 -35.68 25.32
CA THR A 448 4.02 -35.85 25.53
C THR A 448 4.85 -34.67 25.03
N GLY A 449 4.28 -33.80 24.18
CA GLY A 449 4.95 -32.62 23.65
C GLY A 449 4.90 -31.40 24.58
N ASP A 450 4.10 -31.43 25.65
CA ASP A 450 3.95 -30.28 26.55
C ASP A 450 5.11 -30.20 27.56
N ALA A 451 5.98 -29.23 27.34
CA ALA A 451 7.06 -28.89 28.27
C ALA A 451 6.88 -27.49 28.90
N CYS A 452 5.82 -26.77 28.54
CA CYS A 452 5.70 -25.33 28.80
C CYS A 452 4.62 -25.00 29.82
N SER A 453 3.60 -25.85 29.95
CA SER A 453 2.41 -25.56 30.77
C SER A 453 2.68 -25.71 32.27
N ALA A 454 3.20 -26.87 32.69
CA ALA A 454 3.34 -27.24 34.11
C ALA A 454 4.13 -26.24 34.98
N PRO A 455 5.23 -25.63 34.50
CA PRO A 455 5.98 -24.64 35.27
C PRO A 455 5.18 -23.42 35.78
N THR A 456 4.02 -23.13 35.19
CA THR A 456 3.21 -21.93 35.50
C THR A 456 2.20 -22.12 36.63
N TRP A 457 1.91 -23.35 37.07
CA TRP A 457 0.74 -23.66 37.91
C TRP A 457 0.86 -23.32 39.40
N GLY A 458 1.99 -22.80 39.85
CA GLY A 458 2.24 -22.54 41.27
C GLY A 458 2.31 -23.82 42.13
N LYS A 459 2.32 -23.66 43.46
CA LYS A 459 2.53 -24.79 44.38
C LYS A 459 1.30 -25.69 44.46
N ALA A 460 1.53 -26.95 44.80
CA ALA A 460 0.45 -27.88 45.14
C ALA A 460 -0.10 -27.56 46.54
N LEU A 461 -1.43 -27.57 46.67
CA LEU A 461 -2.16 -27.23 47.88
C LEU A 461 -3.21 -28.30 48.19
N ALA A 462 -3.48 -28.45 49.49
CA ALA A 462 -4.60 -29.23 49.98
C ALA A 462 -5.83 -28.35 50.15
N SER A 463 -6.99 -28.91 49.81
CA SER A 463 -8.30 -28.27 49.93
C SER A 463 -9.31 -29.26 50.50
N GLU A 464 -10.37 -28.73 51.08
CA GLU A 464 -11.51 -29.51 51.59
C GLU A 464 -11.09 -30.69 52.51
N PRO A 465 -10.27 -30.46 53.56
CA PRO A 465 -9.89 -31.53 54.47
C PRO A 465 -11.12 -32.05 55.23
N ALA A 466 -11.19 -33.37 55.42
CA ALA A 466 -12.23 -34.06 56.14
C ALA A 466 -11.66 -35.05 57.17
N GLY A 467 -12.48 -35.44 58.17
CA GLY A 467 -12.04 -36.35 59.23
C GLY A 467 -11.00 -35.71 60.17
N LYS A 468 -9.98 -36.47 60.56
CA LYS A 468 -8.90 -35.98 61.45
C LYS A 468 -7.83 -35.16 60.70
N LEU A 469 -8.02 -34.90 59.40
CA LEU A 469 -7.18 -33.98 58.64
C LEU A 469 -7.63 -32.51 58.76
N VAL A 470 -8.83 -32.25 59.29
CA VAL A 470 -9.32 -30.88 59.53
C VAL A 470 -8.37 -30.16 60.48
N GLY A 471 -7.82 -29.02 60.05
CA GLY A 471 -6.87 -28.22 60.82
C GLY A 471 -5.43 -28.75 60.81
N LYS A 472 -5.12 -29.82 60.08
CA LYS A 472 -3.75 -30.34 59.91
C LYS A 472 -3.12 -29.81 58.62
N GLN A 473 -1.90 -29.29 58.72
CA GLN A 473 -1.13 -28.87 57.56
C GLN A 473 -0.51 -30.09 56.88
N LEU A 474 -0.86 -30.33 55.62
CA LEU A 474 -0.26 -31.39 54.81
C LEU A 474 1.03 -30.89 54.15
N VAL A 475 2.07 -31.72 54.16
CA VAL A 475 3.30 -31.49 53.40
C VAL A 475 3.15 -32.17 52.05
N ILE A 476 3.12 -31.37 50.99
CA ILE A 476 2.98 -31.83 49.61
C ILE A 476 4.26 -31.49 48.88
N THR A 477 4.90 -32.52 48.33
CA THR A 477 6.11 -32.43 47.52
C THR A 477 5.86 -33.03 46.13
N GLY A 478 6.82 -32.91 45.23
CA GLY A 478 6.65 -33.26 43.82
C GLY A 478 6.66 -32.00 42.95
N GLY A 479 7.49 -32.05 41.90
CA GLY A 479 7.64 -30.95 40.94
C GLY A 479 6.56 -30.97 39.87
N HIS A 480 6.40 -29.82 39.20
CA HIS A 480 5.56 -29.64 38.03
C HIS A 480 6.46 -29.34 36.81
N SER A 481 7.04 -30.38 36.21
CA SER A 481 7.92 -30.26 35.04
C SER A 481 7.49 -31.23 33.95
N GLY A 482 7.46 -30.77 32.71
CA GLY A 482 6.96 -31.57 31.60
C GLY A 482 5.44 -31.80 31.67
N TYR A 483 4.99 -32.89 31.06
CA TYR A 483 3.57 -33.20 30.90
C TYR A 483 3.03 -34.19 31.94
N GLU A 484 3.88 -34.86 32.72
CA GLU A 484 3.44 -35.81 33.76
C GLU A 484 4.37 -35.82 34.97
N GLY A 485 3.85 -36.29 36.10
CA GLY A 485 4.62 -36.43 37.33
C GLY A 485 3.79 -36.99 38.47
N SER A 486 4.24 -36.79 39.71
CA SER A 486 3.49 -37.19 40.90
C SER A 486 3.60 -36.18 42.02
N LEU A 487 2.48 -35.99 42.74
CA LEU A 487 2.41 -35.25 43.99
C LEU A 487 2.51 -36.24 45.16
N ILE A 488 3.52 -36.04 46.00
CA ILE A 488 3.80 -36.87 47.17
C ILE A 488 3.31 -36.13 48.42
N ILE A 489 2.29 -36.67 49.06
CA ILE A 489 1.79 -36.19 50.35
C ILE A 489 2.50 -36.99 51.43
N THR A 490 3.33 -36.31 52.23
CA THR A 490 4.01 -36.95 53.35
C THR A 490 2.98 -37.46 54.37
N LYS A 491 3.22 -38.64 54.92
CA LYS A 491 2.35 -39.31 55.89
C LYS A 491 1.79 -38.32 56.94
N PRO A 492 0.47 -38.16 57.05
CA PRO A 492 -0.12 -37.16 57.93
C PRO A 492 -0.30 -37.67 59.35
N GLU A 493 -0.05 -38.95 59.67
CA GLU A 493 -0.29 -39.53 61.01
C GLU A 493 -1.71 -39.26 61.55
N ALA A 494 -2.67 -39.08 60.64
CA ALA A 494 -4.07 -38.80 60.92
C ALA A 494 -4.94 -39.32 59.77
N THR A 495 -6.07 -39.93 60.12
CA THR A 495 -7.03 -40.46 59.15
C THR A 495 -7.92 -39.35 58.60
N GLY A 496 -8.27 -39.40 57.33
CA GLY A 496 -9.19 -38.45 56.71
C GLY A 496 -8.93 -38.30 55.22
N GLU A 497 -9.56 -37.30 54.61
CA GLU A 497 -9.48 -37.05 53.17
C GLU A 497 -9.10 -35.60 52.90
N ALA A 498 -8.40 -35.35 51.81
CA ALA A 498 -8.16 -34.00 51.30
C ALA A 498 -8.05 -34.03 49.77
N ARG A 499 -8.46 -32.94 49.12
CA ARG A 499 -8.31 -32.72 47.68
C ARG A 499 -7.01 -31.99 47.39
N ILE A 500 -6.20 -32.53 46.50
CA ILE A 500 -4.85 -32.06 46.19
C ILE A 500 -4.78 -31.55 44.75
N GLY A 501 -4.24 -30.35 44.54
CA GLY A 501 -3.87 -29.87 43.21
C GLY A 501 -3.14 -28.55 43.24
N PHE A 502 -2.81 -28.02 42.05
CA PHE A 502 -2.00 -26.80 41.93
C PHE A 502 -2.83 -25.53 42.02
N GLU A 503 -2.23 -24.47 42.58
CA GLU A 503 -2.87 -23.18 42.87
C GLU A 503 -3.37 -22.47 41.61
N ASN A 504 -2.52 -22.31 40.60
CA ASN A 504 -2.71 -21.45 39.44
C ASN A 504 -2.80 -22.25 38.13
N VAL A 505 -3.55 -23.36 38.10
CA VAL A 505 -3.79 -24.11 36.86
C VAL A 505 -4.62 -23.22 35.92
N PRO A 506 -4.16 -22.92 34.70
CA PRO A 506 -4.90 -22.08 33.76
C PRO A 506 -6.24 -22.72 33.34
N GLU A 507 -7.24 -21.88 33.08
CA GLU A 507 -8.60 -22.32 32.73
C GLU A 507 -8.66 -23.18 31.46
N TRP A 508 -7.73 -23.01 30.53
CA TRP A 508 -7.63 -23.84 29.34
C TRP A 508 -7.24 -25.30 29.62
N LEU A 509 -6.74 -25.64 30.82
CA LEU A 509 -6.56 -27.03 31.29
C LEU A 509 -7.69 -27.52 32.21
N TRP A 510 -8.72 -26.71 32.46
CA TRP A 510 -9.85 -27.12 33.28
C TRP A 510 -10.77 -28.05 32.51
N TYR A 511 -11.44 -28.93 33.25
CA TYR A 511 -12.39 -29.90 32.69
C TYR A 511 -13.59 -30.03 33.61
N ASP A 512 -14.74 -30.42 33.08
CA ASP A 512 -15.94 -30.63 33.89
C ASP A 512 -15.89 -32.02 34.57
N TRP A 513 -15.20 -32.09 35.71
CA TRP A 513 -15.03 -33.33 36.46
C TRP A 513 -16.31 -33.77 37.19
N ARG A 514 -17.26 -32.85 37.43
CA ARG A 514 -18.45 -33.06 38.29
C ARG A 514 -19.80 -32.81 37.61
N GLY A 515 -19.81 -32.48 36.31
CA GLY A 515 -21.02 -32.12 35.57
C GLY A 515 -21.60 -30.75 35.98
N LYS A 516 -20.76 -29.83 36.48
CA LYS A 516 -21.18 -28.52 37.01
C LYS A 516 -20.46 -27.35 36.35
N GLY A 517 -19.76 -27.60 35.25
CA GLY A 517 -18.89 -26.63 34.59
C GLY A 517 -17.40 -26.95 34.78
N ARG A 518 -16.58 -26.32 33.96
CA ARG A 518 -15.12 -26.55 33.93
C ARG A 518 -14.50 -26.12 35.26
N GLU A 519 -13.65 -26.98 35.80
CA GLU A 519 -12.94 -26.73 37.06
C GLU A 519 -11.51 -27.28 37.01
N ALA A 520 -10.64 -26.70 37.86
CA ALA A 520 -9.28 -27.20 38.04
C ALA A 520 -9.30 -28.64 38.58
N SER A 521 -8.44 -29.51 38.05
CA SER A 521 -8.33 -30.87 38.55
C SER A 521 -7.80 -30.91 39.99
N ARG A 522 -8.41 -31.77 40.81
CA ARG A 522 -8.04 -32.03 42.20
C ARG A 522 -8.16 -33.53 42.50
N GLY A 523 -7.04 -34.18 42.82
CA GLY A 523 -7.02 -35.60 43.20
C GLY A 523 -7.39 -35.80 44.67
N LEU A 524 -8.14 -36.84 44.99
CA LEU A 524 -8.51 -37.22 46.35
C LEU A 524 -7.40 -38.04 47.00
N ALA A 525 -6.82 -37.54 48.09
CA ALA A 525 -5.91 -38.27 48.97
C ALA A 525 -6.68 -38.77 50.20
N SER A 526 -6.77 -40.10 50.39
CA SER A 526 -7.52 -40.73 51.48
C SER A 526 -6.59 -41.52 52.41
N PHE A 527 -6.51 -41.09 53.67
CA PHE A 527 -5.67 -41.70 54.69
C PHE A 527 -6.50 -42.47 55.71
N GLY A 528 -6.19 -43.76 55.89
CA GLY A 528 -6.83 -44.64 56.86
C GLY A 528 -7.26 -45.98 56.27
N ILE A 529 -7.92 -46.80 57.09
CA ILE A 529 -8.39 -48.12 56.69
C ILE A 529 -9.57 -47.93 55.73
N TYR A 530 -9.36 -48.23 54.44
CA TYR A 530 -10.44 -48.42 53.48
C TYR A 530 -11.30 -49.61 53.96
N ARG A 531 -12.34 -49.31 54.75
CA ARG A 531 -13.42 -50.26 54.98
C ARG A 531 -14.17 -50.34 53.65
N GLY A 532 -13.86 -51.34 52.83
CA GLY A 532 -14.66 -51.65 51.65
C GLY A 532 -16.16 -51.75 52.00
N PRO A 533 -17.04 -51.82 51.00
CA PRO A 533 -18.49 -51.91 51.25
C PRO A 533 -18.76 -52.99 52.31
N LYS A 534 -19.57 -52.65 53.34
CA LYS A 534 -19.90 -53.57 54.44
C LYS A 534 -20.31 -54.92 53.84
N PRO A 535 -19.66 -56.05 54.20
CA PRO A 535 -20.07 -57.35 53.69
C PRO A 535 -21.52 -57.63 54.13
N LEU A 536 -22.41 -57.74 53.14
CA LEU A 536 -23.76 -58.25 53.31
C LEU A 536 -23.67 -59.77 53.47
N ILE A 537 -23.76 -60.27 54.71
CA ILE A 537 -23.92 -61.70 54.97
C ILE A 537 -25.40 -62.03 54.71
N PHE A 538 -25.71 -62.67 53.58
CA PHE A 538 -27.01 -63.30 53.37
C PHE A 538 -27.05 -64.64 54.11
N ARG A 539 -27.88 -64.73 55.16
CA ARG A 539 -28.22 -66.02 55.79
C ARG A 539 -29.53 -66.51 55.16
N ARG A 540 -29.46 -67.57 54.36
CA ARG A 540 -30.64 -68.26 53.81
C ARG A 540 -31.16 -69.27 54.84
N GLU A 541 -32.38 -69.08 55.33
CA GLU A 541 -33.09 -70.13 56.05
C GLU A 541 -33.47 -71.25 55.06
N VAL A 542 -33.12 -72.48 55.40
CA VAL A 542 -33.59 -73.68 54.71
C VAL A 542 -34.81 -74.19 55.48
N TYR A 543 -36.01 -73.96 54.95
CA TYR A 543 -37.19 -74.72 55.38
C TYR A 543 -37.07 -76.13 54.81
N ARG A 544 -36.95 -77.13 55.69
CA ARG A 544 -37.24 -78.53 55.37
C ARG A 544 -38.75 -78.72 55.46
N GLY A 545 -39.37 -79.11 54.34
CA GLY A 545 -40.75 -79.53 54.32
C GLY A 545 -40.94 -80.87 55.02
N MET A 546 -42.08 -81.00 55.71
CA MET A 546 -43.06 -82.08 55.51
C MET A 546 -44.43 -81.56 55.92
#